data_AF-A0A8H7G4H6-F1
#
_entry.id   AF-A0A8H7G4H6-F1
#
_cell.length_a   1.000
_cell.length_b   1.000
_cell.length_c   1.000
_cell.angle_alpha   90.00
_cell.angle_beta   90.00
_cell.angle_gamma   90.00
#
_symmetry.space_group_name_H-M   'P 1'
#
loop_
_entity.id
_entity.type
_entity.pdbx_description
1 polymer ?
#
loop_
_entity_poly.entity_id
_entity_poly.type
_entity_poly.pdbx_seq_one_letter_code
_entity_poly.pdbx_strand_id
1 'polypeptide(L)'
;MLTKGDVLAFLGKASGPLGTYKGKELVSEVEAYNKTKGGKSATKDAPAKALDGDALRRLIVSNMLQASVKARTASAMPPPTATFESIIADYLPSAPQPAPSATSAVPLKGKSAGEAYLEGLY
;
A
#
# COMPACT_ATOMS: atom_id res chain seq x y z
N MET A 1 -27.04 15.62 -6.06
CA MET A 1 -25.92 14.65 -6.11
C MET A 1 -26.51 13.26 -6.02
N LEU A 2 -26.02 12.31 -6.82
CA LEU A 2 -26.50 10.92 -6.83
C LEU A 2 -25.54 10.06 -6.02
N THR A 3 -26.03 9.36 -5.00
CA THR A 3 -25.18 8.52 -4.15
C THR A 3 -25.25 7.06 -4.58
N LYS A 4 -24.23 6.28 -4.19
CA LYS A 4 -24.24 4.82 -4.40
C LYS A 4 -25.49 4.18 -3.78
N GLY A 5 -25.96 4.70 -2.66
CA GLY A 5 -27.19 4.25 -2.01
C GLY A 5 -28.42 4.44 -2.89
N ASP A 6 -28.57 5.62 -3.51
CA ASP A 6 -29.68 5.92 -4.42
C ASP A 6 -29.69 4.98 -5.62
N VAL A 7 -28.51 4.71 -6.21
CA VAL A 7 -28.37 3.78 -7.34
C VAL A 7 -28.76 2.36 -6.94
N LEU A 8 -28.31 1.90 -5.77
CA LEU A 8 -28.64 0.56 -5.29
C LEU A 8 -30.11 0.41 -4.90
N ALA A 9 -30.72 1.47 -4.36
CA ALA A 9 -32.14 1.52 -4.05
C ALA A 9 -32.99 1.53 -5.33
N PHE A 10 -32.59 2.32 -6.34
CA PHE A 10 -33.23 2.33 -7.65
C PHE A 10 -33.17 0.97 -8.35
N LEU A 11 -32.04 0.25 -8.22
CA LEU A 11 -31.88 -1.11 -8.73
C LEU A 11 -32.58 -2.19 -7.88
N GLY A 12 -33.26 -1.81 -6.80
CA GLY A 12 -33.93 -2.74 -5.86
C GLY A 12 -32.97 -3.64 -5.09
N LYS A 13 -31.66 -3.41 -5.17
CA LYS A 13 -30.64 -4.21 -4.48
C LYS A 13 -30.44 -3.78 -3.02
N ALA A 14 -30.94 -2.60 -2.63
CA ALA A 14 -30.99 -2.12 -1.25
C ALA A 14 -32.41 -1.68 -0.88
N SER A 15 -32.74 -1.65 0.41
CA SER A 15 -34.09 -1.29 0.89
C SER A 15 -34.42 0.21 0.81
N GLY A 16 -33.44 1.06 0.50
CA GLY A 16 -33.55 2.51 0.43
C GLY A 16 -32.16 3.13 0.26
N PRO A 17 -32.06 4.46 0.09
CA PRO A 17 -30.77 5.12 -0.15
C PRO A 17 -29.80 5.03 1.03
N LEU A 18 -30.32 4.87 2.25
CA LEU A 18 -29.55 4.53 3.47
C LEU A 18 -29.76 3.06 3.90
N GLY A 19 -30.38 2.25 3.05
CA GLY A 19 -30.76 0.88 3.36
C GLY A 19 -29.63 -0.13 3.17
N THR A 20 -29.81 -1.33 3.73
CA THR A 20 -28.84 -2.42 3.63
C THR A 20 -28.96 -3.14 2.28
N TYR A 21 -27.82 -3.45 1.66
CA TYR A 21 -27.73 -4.24 0.44
C TYR A 21 -28.16 -5.70 0.69
N LYS A 22 -29.08 -6.21 -0.12
CA LYS A 22 -29.66 -7.56 0.01
C LYS A 22 -29.21 -8.54 -1.08
N GLY A 23 -28.22 -8.17 -1.89
CA GLY A 23 -27.75 -9.02 -2.99
C GLY A 23 -26.99 -10.25 -2.49
N LYS A 24 -27.37 -11.43 -2.99
CA LYS A 24 -26.71 -12.73 -2.73
C LYS A 24 -25.28 -12.82 -3.32
N GLU A 25 -24.88 -11.85 -4.12
CA GLU A 25 -23.58 -11.76 -4.82
C GLU A 25 -22.40 -11.37 -3.90
N LEU A 26 -22.67 -10.85 -2.69
CA LEU A 26 -21.60 -10.48 -1.75
C LEU A 26 -20.73 -11.69 -1.37
N VAL A 27 -21.29 -12.89 -1.30
CA VAL A 27 -20.52 -14.10 -0.99
C VAL A 27 -19.55 -14.41 -2.13
N SER A 28 -19.99 -14.31 -3.39
CA SER A 28 -19.15 -14.60 -4.56
C SER A 28 -18.12 -13.52 -4.87
N GLU A 29 -18.43 -12.24 -4.67
CA GLU A 29 -17.49 -11.15 -4.93
C GLU A 29 -16.43 -11.00 -3.82
N VAL A 30 -16.78 -11.27 -2.56
CA VAL A 30 -15.80 -11.34 -1.47
C VAL A 30 -14.85 -12.53 -1.68
N GLU A 31 -15.35 -13.67 -2.14
CA GLU A 31 -14.51 -14.81 -2.55
C GLU A 31 -13.60 -14.46 -3.73
N ALA A 32 -14.10 -13.75 -4.74
CA ALA A 32 -13.31 -13.32 -5.90
C ALA A 32 -12.26 -12.24 -5.55
N TYR A 33 -12.59 -11.31 -4.66
CA TYR A 33 -11.66 -10.30 -4.16
C TYR A 33 -10.55 -10.92 -3.28
N ASN A 34 -10.90 -11.91 -2.44
CA ASN A 34 -9.93 -12.68 -1.65
C ASN A 34 -8.99 -13.52 -2.54
N LYS A 35 -9.46 -13.97 -3.70
CA LYS A 35 -8.69 -14.75 -4.68
C LYS A 35 -7.71 -13.88 -5.50
N THR A 36 -8.00 -12.60 -5.69
CA THR A 36 -7.20 -11.70 -6.55
C THR A 36 -6.16 -10.88 -5.80
N LYS A 37 -6.29 -10.67 -4.48
CA LYS A 37 -5.29 -9.96 -3.65
C LYS A 37 -4.42 -10.85 -2.75
N GLY A 38 -3.93 -11.97 -3.28
CA GLY A 38 -2.76 -12.64 -2.72
C GLY A 38 -2.97 -13.42 -1.41
N GLY A 39 -4.19 -13.86 -1.12
CA GLY A 39 -4.38 -14.95 -0.17
C GLY A 39 -3.86 -16.23 -0.83
N LYS A 40 -2.63 -16.65 -0.49
CA LYS A 40 -2.06 -17.95 -0.90
C LYS A 40 -3.15 -19.00 -0.78
N SER A 41 -3.52 -19.58 -1.92
CA SER A 41 -4.41 -20.71 -2.05
C SER A 41 -3.93 -21.82 -1.12
N ALA A 42 -4.63 -22.02 0.00
CA ALA A 42 -4.70 -23.34 0.58
C ALA A 42 -5.49 -24.18 -0.43
N THR A 43 -4.77 -25.10 -1.04
CA THR A 43 -5.27 -26.17 -1.89
C THR A 43 -6.58 -26.70 -1.34
N LYS A 44 -7.61 -26.76 -2.20
CA LYS A 44 -8.76 -27.63 -1.96
C LYS A 44 -8.24 -29.06 -1.90
N ASP A 45 -7.91 -29.56 -0.72
CA ASP A 45 -7.75 -30.99 -0.48
C ASP A 45 -8.17 -31.32 0.95
N ALA A 46 -9.18 -32.19 1.04
CA ALA A 46 -9.85 -32.73 2.22
C ALA A 46 -10.69 -31.74 3.06
N PRO A 47 -11.82 -32.20 3.64
CA PRO A 47 -12.47 -31.44 4.70
C PRO A 47 -11.43 -31.22 5.78
N ALA A 48 -11.04 -29.96 6.00
CA ALA A 48 -10.04 -29.59 7.00
C ALA A 48 -10.45 -30.26 8.31
N LYS A 49 -9.69 -31.28 8.72
CA LYS A 49 -9.93 -31.99 9.97
C LYS A 49 -10.02 -30.90 11.03
N ALA A 50 -11.18 -30.82 11.71
CA ALA A 50 -11.40 -29.82 12.74
C ALA A 50 -10.17 -29.83 13.65
N LEU A 51 -9.54 -28.66 13.83
CA LEU A 51 -8.31 -28.59 14.59
C LEU A 51 -8.58 -29.18 15.97
N ASP A 52 -7.82 -30.21 16.32
CA ASP A 52 -7.83 -30.78 17.66
C ASP A 52 -7.49 -29.70 18.69
N GLY A 53 -8.00 -29.83 19.92
CA GLY A 53 -7.80 -28.84 20.99
C GLY A 53 -6.32 -28.55 21.23
N ASP A 54 -5.46 -29.56 21.14
CA ASP A 54 -4.01 -29.40 21.23
C ASP A 54 -3.42 -28.65 20.03
N ALA A 55 -3.90 -28.93 18.82
CA ALA A 55 -3.47 -28.21 17.62
C ALA A 55 -3.88 -26.73 17.68
N LEU A 56 -5.09 -26.45 18.17
CA LEU A 56 -5.58 -25.08 18.37
C LEU A 56 -4.76 -24.34 19.41
N ARG A 57 -4.46 -24.97 20.56
CA ARG A 57 -3.59 -24.40 21.60
C ARG A 57 -2.21 -24.05 21.07
N ARG A 58 -1.59 -24.96 20.30
CA ARG A 58 -0.29 -24.72 19.65
C ARG A 58 -0.35 -23.56 18.66
N LEU A 59 -1.42 -23.51 17.85
CA LEU A 59 -1.63 -22.42 16.89
C LEU A 59 -1.71 -21.06 17.59
N ILE A 60 -2.50 -20.96 18.66
CA ILE A 60 -2.66 -19.72 19.45
C ILE A 60 -1.30 -19.27 20.00
N VAL A 61 -0.57 -20.17 20.66
CA VAL A 61 0.74 -19.85 21.25
C VAL A 61 1.75 -19.43 20.17
N SER A 62 1.77 -20.12 19.03
CA SER A 62 2.67 -19.77 17.93
C SER A 62 2.40 -18.37 17.36
N ASN A 63 1.12 -18.00 17.20
CA ASN A 63 0.72 -16.68 16.73
C ASN A 63 1.05 -15.59 17.75
N MET A 64 0.82 -15.85 19.05
CA MET A 64 1.20 -14.90 20.11
C MET A 64 2.72 -14.66 20.15
N LEU A 65 3.51 -15.71 20.00
CA LEU A 65 4.97 -15.59 19.95
C LEU A 65 5.43 -14.78 18.73
N GLN A 66 4.89 -15.06 17.54
CA GLN A 66 5.20 -14.30 16.33
C GLN A 66 4.80 -12.82 16.47
N ALA A 67 3.62 -12.54 17.02
CA ALA A 67 3.17 -11.17 17.28
C ALA A 67 4.08 -10.45 18.28
N SER A 68 4.50 -11.13 19.36
CA SER A 68 5.42 -10.57 20.36
C SER A 68 6.79 -10.24 19.78
N VAL A 69 7.35 -11.12 18.95
CA VAL A 69 8.63 -10.87 18.27
C VAL A 69 8.47 -9.66 17.34
N LYS A 70 7.41 -9.62 16.52
CA LYS A 70 7.16 -8.51 15.60
C LYS A 70 7.00 -7.17 16.33
N ALA A 71 6.28 -7.15 17.45
CA ALA A 71 6.09 -5.95 18.26
C ALA A 71 7.43 -5.45 18.84
N ARG A 72 8.26 -6.36 19.36
CA ARG A 72 9.59 -6.02 19.88
C ARG A 72 10.51 -5.48 18.79
N THR A 73 10.50 -6.09 17.59
CA THR A 73 11.30 -5.60 16.46
C THR A 73 10.79 -4.28 15.90
N ALA A 74 9.47 -4.05 15.90
CA ALA A 74 8.89 -2.79 15.45
C ALA A 74 9.19 -1.62 16.41
N SER A 75 9.21 -1.90 17.72
CA SER A 75 9.63 -0.93 18.75
C SER A 75 11.13 -0.66 18.76
N ALA A 76 11.94 -1.49 18.10
CA ALA A 76 13.39 -1.30 18.00
C ALA A 76 13.78 -0.37 16.85
N MET A 77 12.83 0.06 16.00
CA MET A 77 13.09 1.07 15.00
C MET A 77 13.03 2.44 15.69
N PRO A 78 14.15 3.18 15.79
CA PRO A 78 14.12 4.51 16.38
C PRO A 78 13.11 5.35 15.59
N PRO A 79 12.25 6.16 16.26
CA PRO A 79 11.51 7.17 15.53
C PRO A 79 12.52 8.01 14.74
N PRO A 80 12.20 8.45 13.51
CA PRO A 80 13.10 9.32 12.77
C PRO A 80 13.41 10.50 13.69
N THR A 81 14.68 10.63 14.08
CA THR A 81 15.13 11.73 14.91
C THR A 81 14.87 13.00 14.11
N ALA A 82 14.06 13.92 14.64
CA ALA A 82 13.82 15.19 13.99
C ALA A 82 15.18 15.90 13.84
N THR A 83 15.71 15.93 12.62
CA THR A 83 16.92 16.64 12.29
C THR A 83 16.56 18.08 11.97
N PHE A 84 17.51 19.00 12.14
CA PHE A 84 17.29 20.40 11.77
C PHE A 84 16.80 20.54 10.32
N GLU A 85 17.34 19.73 9.41
CA GLU A 85 16.90 19.64 8.01
C GLU A 85 15.45 19.19 7.86
N SER A 86 14.95 18.22 8.66
CA SER A 86 13.54 17.81 8.58
C SER A 86 12.60 18.91 9.05
N ILE A 87 13.03 19.71 10.03
CA ILE A 87 12.24 20.84 10.53
C ILE A 87 12.22 21.96 9.50
N ILE A 88 13.37 22.29 8.89
CA ILE A 88 13.45 23.33 7.84
C ILE A 88 12.62 22.94 6.62
N ALA A 89 12.61 21.66 6.23
CA ALA A 89 11.84 21.18 5.09
C ALA A 89 10.33 21.49 5.19
N ASP A 90 9.77 21.53 6.40
CA ASP A 90 8.36 21.90 6.63
C ASP A 90 8.07 23.39 6.40
N TYR A 91 9.10 24.23 6.47
CA TYR A 91 9.01 25.68 6.26
C TYR A 91 9.39 26.11 4.84
N LEU A 92 10.00 25.23 4.03
CA LEU A 92 10.24 25.56 2.63
C LEU A 92 8.96 25.40 1.80
N PRO A 93 8.67 26.32 0.89
CA PRO A 93 7.62 26.10 -0.08
C PRO A 93 7.95 24.84 -0.88
N SER A 94 6.99 23.92 -0.99
CA SER A 94 7.16 22.66 -1.73
C SER A 94 7.62 22.99 -3.15
N ALA A 95 8.86 22.65 -3.46
CA ALA A 95 9.39 22.84 -4.80
C ALA A 95 8.51 22.04 -5.78
N PRO A 96 8.17 22.60 -6.95
CA PRO A 96 7.39 21.88 -7.95
C PRO A 96 8.09 20.56 -8.27
N GLN A 97 7.39 19.47 -7.98
CA GLN A 97 7.87 18.11 -8.22
C GLN A 97 8.27 17.99 -9.71
N PRO A 98 9.54 17.71 -10.03
CA PRO A 98 9.91 17.48 -11.42
C PRO A 98 9.15 16.25 -11.92
N ALA A 99 8.46 16.41 -13.04
CA ALA A 99 7.82 15.31 -13.75
C ALA A 99 8.86 14.20 -14.01
N PRO A 100 8.46 12.91 -13.96
CA PRO A 100 9.39 11.83 -14.26
C PRO A 100 9.89 11.98 -15.70
N SER A 101 11.14 12.42 -15.85
CA SER A 101 11.83 12.42 -17.13
C SER A 101 12.08 10.98 -17.53
N ALA A 102 11.63 10.65 -18.74
CA ALA A 102 11.94 9.39 -19.38
C ALA A 102 13.45 9.13 -19.35
N THR A 103 13.80 7.88 -19.04
CA THR A 103 15.08 7.20 -19.28
C THR A 103 16.16 8.04 -19.97
N SER A 104 17.21 8.32 -19.20
CA SER A 104 18.44 8.96 -19.60
C SER A 104 19.14 8.20 -20.74
N ALA A 105 19.17 8.80 -21.92
CA ALA A 105 20.25 8.58 -22.87
C ALA A 105 21.53 9.23 -22.30
N VAL A 106 22.65 8.51 -22.44
CA VAL A 106 23.99 8.84 -21.95
C VAL A 106 24.39 10.28 -22.34
N PRO A 107 24.91 11.12 -21.42
CA PRO A 107 25.37 12.46 -21.80
C PRO A 107 26.70 12.38 -22.55
N LEU A 108 26.71 12.92 -23.77
CA LEU A 108 27.93 13.30 -24.47
C LEU A 108 28.64 14.36 -23.64
N LYS A 109 29.93 14.13 -23.39
CA LYS A 109 30.84 15.01 -22.65
C LYS A 109 30.92 16.39 -23.34
N GLY A 110 30.08 17.33 -22.93
CA GLY A 110 30.13 18.72 -23.32
C GLY A 110 31.19 19.46 -22.49
N LYS A 111 32.13 20.10 -23.18
CA LYS A 111 33.20 20.92 -22.60
C LYS A 111 32.62 22.03 -21.70
N SER A 112 33.27 22.25 -20.55
CA SER A 112 32.88 23.26 -19.58
C SER A 112 32.94 24.67 -20.18
N ALA A 113 31.89 25.46 -19.92
CA ALA A 113 31.70 26.84 -20.40
C ALA A 113 32.83 27.84 -20.05
N GLY A 114 33.82 27.44 -19.24
CA GLY A 114 35.00 28.25 -18.94
C GLY A 114 36.05 28.29 -20.07
N GLU A 115 36.11 27.27 -20.94
CA GLU A 115 37.15 27.21 -21.99
C GLU A 115 36.79 28.03 -23.24
N ALA A 116 35.49 28.20 -23.54
CA ALA A 116 35.03 28.98 -24.70
C ALA A 116 35.13 30.50 -24.49
N TYR A 117 35.30 30.98 -23.26
CA TYR A 117 35.38 32.42 -22.96
C TYR A 117 36.77 33.01 -23.22
N LEU A 118 37.81 32.18 -23.30
CA LEU A 118 39.21 32.63 -23.46
C LEU A 118 39.75 32.52 -24.90
N GLU A 119 39.00 31.93 -25.82
CA GLU A 119 39.47 31.67 -27.20
C GLU A 119 39.44 32.89 -28.14
N GLY A 120 38.93 34.04 -27.68
CA GLY A 120 38.81 35.28 -28.46
C GLY A 120 39.67 36.45 -27.98
N LEU A 121 40.67 36.20 -27.12
CA LEU A 121 41.44 37.25 -26.46
C LEU A 121 42.95 37.21 -26.78
N TYR A 122 43.33 36.91 -28.02
CA TYR A 122 44.68 37.16 -28.58
C TYR A 122 44.63 37.42 -30.08
#